data_AF-A0AAU6WN27-F1
#
_entry.id   AF-A0AAU6WN27-F1
#
_cell.length_a   1.000
_cell.length_b   1.000
_cell.length_c   1.000
_cell.angle_alpha   90.00
_cell.angle_beta   90.00
_cell.angle_gamma   90.00
#
_symmetry.space_group_name_H-M   'P 1'
#
loop_
_entity.id
_entity.type
_entity.pdbx_description
1 polymer ?
#
loop_
_entity_poly.entity_id
_entity_poly.type
_entity_poly.pdbx_seq_one_letter_code
_entity_poly.pdbx_strand_id
1 'polypeptide(L)'
;MKKIIKSTCILLLPLLAVSSCKDSFLDEDPPSAISAETMNNKLSLQAALIGLYQNLSNYYTQSDWQGWVSVWQVGTDIVWPQEIQGVEIPYYNYSLLTSTDGPAARLWAHNYNIIRNANAIIYNVENNTISDMTDAEKKHFLQKPGFSGHMHTIAWQLFTEVYPW
;
A
#
# COMPACT_ATOMS: atom_id res chain seq x y z
N MET A 1 -16.70 22.18 60.36
CA MET A 1 -17.23 21.80 59.03
C MET A 1 -16.25 22.05 57.87
N LYS A 2 -15.72 23.27 57.65
CA LYS A 2 -14.77 23.55 56.53
C LYS A 2 -13.46 22.73 56.57
N LYS A 3 -12.95 22.38 57.76
CA LYS A 3 -11.75 21.55 57.93
C LYS A 3 -11.97 20.07 57.58
N ILE A 4 -13.19 19.56 57.80
CA ILE A 4 -13.55 18.18 57.49
C ILE A 4 -13.66 18.02 55.96
N ILE A 5 -14.32 18.97 55.28
CA ILE A 5 -14.44 18.99 53.81
C ILE A 5 -13.06 19.04 53.13
N LYS A 6 -12.12 19.86 53.64
CA LYS A 6 -10.74 19.90 53.13
C LYS A 6 -10.00 18.58 53.33
N SER A 7 -10.19 17.91 54.46
CA SER A 7 -9.56 16.62 54.76
C SER A 7 -10.13 15.49 53.91
N THR A 8 -11.43 15.52 53.59
CA THR A 8 -12.07 14.51 52.73
C THR A 8 -11.68 14.67 51.26
N CYS A 9 -11.53 15.90 50.76
CA CYS A 9 -11.06 16.14 49.39
C CYS A 9 -9.59 15.74 49.17
N ILE A 10 -8.72 15.90 50.18
CA ILE A 10 -7.31 15.50 50.10
C ILE A 10 -7.16 13.97 50.05
N LEU A 11 -8.06 13.23 50.72
CA LEU A 11 -8.02 11.77 50.71
C LEU A 11 -8.64 11.14 49.44
N LEU A 12 -9.59 11.83 48.80
CA LEU A 12 -10.24 11.35 47.57
C LEU A 12 -9.39 11.54 46.30
N LEU A 13 -8.50 12.55 46.28
CA LEU A 13 -7.64 12.85 45.14
C LEU A 13 -6.70 11.70 44.73
N PRO A 14 -5.99 11.00 45.64
CA PRO A 14 -5.11 9.89 45.27
C PRO A 14 -5.86 8.64 44.81
N LEU A 15 -7.13 8.45 45.23
CA LEU A 15 -7.97 7.33 44.78
C LEU A 15 -8.39 7.46 43.30
N LEU A 16 -8.47 8.69 42.78
CA LEU A 16 -8.72 8.95 41.35
C LEU A 16 -7.45 8.79 40.49
N ALA A 17 -6.27 8.95 41.09
CA ALA A 17 -5.00 8.81 40.38
C ALA A 17 -4.64 7.34 40.08
N VAL A 18 -5.06 6.40 40.94
CA VAL A 18 -4.80 4.95 40.74
C VAL A 18 -5.76 4.27 39.77
N SER A 19 -6.88 4.90 39.40
CA SER A 19 -7.81 4.35 38.39
C SER A 19 -7.47 4.75 36.95
N SER A 20 -6.49 5.63 36.75
CA SER A 20 -6.24 6.29 35.45
C SER A 20 -5.19 5.60 34.57
N CYS A 21 -4.54 4.54 35.04
CA CYS A 21 -3.51 3.84 34.26
C CYS A 21 -3.81 2.34 34.27
N LYS A 22 -4.73 1.91 33.39
CA LYS A 22 -4.69 0.53 32.92
C LYS A 22 -3.62 0.47 31.83
N ASP A 23 -2.72 -0.50 31.90
CA ASP A 23 -1.66 -0.71 30.91
C ASP A 23 -2.22 -0.84 29.47
N SER A 24 -3.48 -1.29 29.35
CA SER A 24 -4.20 -1.42 28.08
C SER A 24 -4.83 -0.13 27.53
N PHE A 25 -4.55 1.05 28.10
CA PHE A 25 -5.09 2.32 27.59
C PHE A 25 -4.45 2.74 26.26
N LEU A 26 -3.20 2.31 26.02
CA LEU A 26 -2.44 2.58 24.79
C LEU A 26 -2.53 1.44 23.77
N ASP A 27 -3.20 0.35 24.11
CA ASP A 27 -3.45 -0.76 23.20
C ASP A 27 -4.70 -0.45 22.38
N GLU A 28 -4.56 0.46 21.41
CA GLU A 28 -5.56 0.62 20.36
C GLU A 28 -5.34 -0.47 19.30
N ASP A 29 -6.33 -1.33 19.10
CA ASP A 29 -6.39 -2.21 17.94
C ASP A 29 -6.96 -1.40 16.76
N PRO A 30 -6.14 -0.95 15.79
CA PRO A 30 -6.63 -0.17 14.66
C PRO A 30 -7.54 -1.05 13.80
N PRO A 31 -8.87 -0.78 13.73
CA PRO A 31 -9.82 -1.66 13.08
C PRO A 31 -9.64 -1.75 11.54
N SER A 32 -8.79 -0.90 10.97
CA SER A 32 -8.56 -0.79 9.52
C SER A 32 -7.13 -1.09 9.08
N ALA A 33 -6.20 -1.39 10.00
CA ALA A 33 -4.83 -1.73 9.61
C ALA A 33 -4.75 -3.21 9.21
N ILE A 34 -4.72 -3.45 7.90
CA ILE A 34 -4.37 -4.77 7.37
C ILE A 34 -2.83 -4.89 7.43
N SER A 35 -2.32 -5.44 8.52
CA SER A 35 -0.92 -5.83 8.66
C SER A 35 -0.79 -7.34 8.37
N ALA A 36 0.44 -7.83 8.22
CA ALA A 36 0.67 -9.28 8.09
C ALA A 36 0.15 -10.06 9.33
N GLU A 37 0.03 -9.40 10.48
CA GLU A 37 -0.45 -10.01 11.72
C GLU A 37 -1.98 -10.11 11.77
N THR A 38 -2.71 -9.21 11.09
CA THR A 38 -4.19 -9.20 11.05
C THR A 38 -4.78 -9.98 9.86
N MET A 39 -3.94 -10.59 9.02
CA MET A 39 -4.34 -11.35 7.84
C MET A 39 -4.60 -12.84 8.17
N ASN A 40 -5.56 -13.09 9.06
CA ASN A 40 -5.85 -14.40 9.66
C ASN A 40 -7.20 -15.01 9.23
N ASN A 41 -7.93 -14.33 8.35
CA ASN A 41 -9.21 -14.79 7.80
C ASN A 41 -9.31 -14.51 6.29
N LYS A 42 -10.25 -15.18 5.62
CA LYS A 42 -10.50 -15.12 4.18
C LYS A 42 -10.93 -13.72 3.74
N LEU A 43 -11.66 -13.01 4.59
CA LEU A 43 -12.12 -11.65 4.30
C LEU A 43 -10.95 -10.67 4.21
N SER A 44 -10.03 -10.70 5.18
CA SER A 44 -8.80 -9.91 5.21
C SER A 44 -7.89 -10.23 4.03
N LEU A 45 -7.77 -11.51 3.67
CA LEU A 45 -7.04 -11.93 2.45
C LEU A 45 -7.68 -11.38 1.17
N GLN A 46 -9.00 -11.42 1.05
CA GLN A 46 -9.71 -10.85 -0.09
C GLN A 46 -9.58 -9.34 -0.14
N ALA A 47 -9.67 -8.66 1.01
CA ALA A 47 -9.48 -7.22 1.11
C ALA A 47 -8.05 -6.83 0.68
N ALA A 48 -7.03 -7.56 1.14
CA ALA A 48 -5.65 -7.35 0.71
C ALA A 48 -5.48 -7.55 -0.81
N LEU A 49 -6.11 -8.58 -1.37
CA LEU A 49 -6.10 -8.82 -2.82
C LEU A 49 -6.79 -7.70 -3.60
N ILE A 50 -7.94 -7.22 -3.13
CA ILE A 50 -8.65 -6.09 -3.74
C ILE A 50 -7.79 -4.82 -3.68
N GLY A 51 -7.14 -4.56 -2.54
CA GLY A 51 -6.22 -3.43 -2.39
C GLY A 51 -5.04 -3.49 -3.36
N LEU A 52 -4.49 -4.69 -3.61
CA LEU A 52 -3.46 -4.91 -4.63
C LEU A 52 -3.97 -4.55 -6.03
N TYR A 53 -5.15 -5.02 -6.42
CA TYR A 53 -5.77 -4.68 -7.71
C TYR A 53 -6.09 -3.20 -7.83
N GLN A 54 -6.54 -2.56 -6.75
CA GLN A 54 -6.81 -1.13 -6.74
C GLN A 54 -5.52 -0.33 -6.91
N ASN A 55 -4.43 -0.75 -6.28
CA ASN A 55 -3.13 -0.11 -6.45
C ASN A 55 -2.66 -0.18 -7.91
N LEU A 56 -2.82 -1.35 -8.54
CA LEU A 56 -2.52 -1.54 -9.95
C LEU A 56 -3.46 -0.74 -10.85
N SER A 57 -4.77 -0.74 -10.58
CA SER A 57 -5.74 0.04 -11.37
C SER A 57 -5.40 1.52 -11.33
N ASN A 58 -5.04 2.03 -10.15
CA ASN A 58 -4.68 3.43 -9.98
C ASN A 58 -3.50 3.83 -10.87
N TYR A 59 -2.54 2.94 -11.15
CA TYR A 59 -1.46 3.21 -12.10
C TYR A 59 -2.00 3.67 -13.47
N TYR A 60 -2.97 2.96 -14.01
CA TYR A 60 -3.53 3.21 -15.34
C TYR A 60 -4.61 4.29 -15.35
N THR A 61 -5.28 4.52 -14.22
CA THR A 61 -6.41 5.45 -14.12
C THR A 61 -6.05 6.77 -13.44
N GLN A 62 -4.82 6.94 -12.97
CA GLN A 62 -4.37 8.19 -12.37
C GLN A 62 -4.40 9.31 -13.41
N SER A 63 -5.26 10.31 -13.18
CA SER A 63 -5.43 11.47 -14.05
C SER A 63 -4.43 12.59 -13.79
N ASP A 64 -3.72 12.53 -12.67
CA ASP A 64 -2.62 13.45 -12.40
C ASP A 64 -1.54 13.28 -13.46
N TRP A 65 -0.85 14.37 -13.78
CA TRP A 65 0.22 14.38 -14.78
C TRP A 65 -0.22 14.05 -16.20
N GLN A 66 -1.39 14.57 -16.61
CA GLN A 66 -1.98 14.34 -17.93
C GLN A 66 -2.24 12.84 -18.23
N GLY A 67 -2.43 12.05 -17.17
CA GLY A 67 -2.49 10.60 -17.24
C GLY A 67 -1.10 10.00 -17.11
N TRP A 68 -0.84 9.28 -16.01
CA TRP A 68 0.50 8.75 -15.73
C TRP A 68 1.10 7.92 -16.87
N VAL A 69 0.27 7.14 -17.57
CA VAL A 69 0.70 6.32 -18.73
C VAL A 69 1.15 7.18 -19.91
N SER A 70 0.60 8.39 -20.07
CA SER A 70 0.93 9.26 -21.19
C SER A 70 2.37 9.79 -21.12
N VAL A 71 2.94 9.89 -19.92
CA VAL A 71 4.34 10.32 -19.69
C VAL A 71 5.32 9.48 -20.52
N TRP A 72 5.05 8.17 -20.65
CA TRP A 72 5.89 7.23 -21.39
C TRP A 72 5.68 7.25 -22.92
N GLN A 73 4.66 7.96 -23.38
CA GLN A 73 4.32 8.09 -24.80
C GLN A 73 4.71 9.46 -25.35
N VAL A 74 4.89 10.46 -24.49
CA VAL A 74 5.34 11.80 -24.89
C VAL A 74 6.78 11.75 -25.42
N GLY A 75 7.00 12.35 -26.59
CA GLY A 75 8.32 12.35 -27.25
C GLY A 75 8.55 11.17 -28.19
N THR A 76 7.59 10.23 -28.27
CA THR A 76 7.53 9.20 -29.31
C THR A 76 6.80 9.72 -30.56
N ASP A 77 6.70 8.91 -31.61
CA ASP A 77 5.91 9.21 -32.82
C ASP A 77 4.38 9.17 -32.59
N ILE A 78 3.94 8.86 -31.36
CA ILE A 78 2.52 8.75 -31.00
C ILE A 78 1.97 10.08 -30.50
N VAL A 79 2.70 10.78 -29.62
CA VAL A 79 2.20 11.98 -28.92
C VAL A 79 3.28 13.06 -28.78
N TRP A 80 2.88 14.30 -29.09
CA TRP A 80 3.62 15.52 -28.77
C TRP A 80 2.90 16.33 -27.69
N PRO A 81 3.60 16.88 -26.67
CA PRO A 81 2.94 17.61 -25.59
C PRO A 81 2.44 18.98 -26.07
N GLN A 82 1.22 19.34 -25.67
CA GLN A 82 0.62 20.65 -25.95
C GLN A 82 0.48 21.50 -24.70
N GLU A 83 0.03 20.90 -23.59
CA GLU A 83 -0.12 21.55 -22.29
C GLU A 83 0.94 20.98 -21.34
N ILE A 84 2.08 21.64 -21.17
CA ILE A 84 3.21 21.06 -20.43
C ILE A 84 2.96 21.17 -18.92
N GLN A 85 2.99 20.04 -18.21
CA GLN A 85 2.84 19.98 -16.76
C GLN A 85 4.18 19.78 -16.04
N GLY A 86 5.19 19.25 -16.73
CA GLY A 86 6.59 19.30 -16.34
C GLY A 86 7.26 17.94 -16.17
N VAL A 87 6.49 16.92 -15.83
CA VAL A 87 7.00 15.57 -15.53
C VAL A 87 7.49 14.86 -16.79
N GLU A 88 6.87 15.17 -17.92
CA GLU A 88 7.11 14.64 -19.25
C GLU A 88 8.25 15.36 -20.00
N ILE A 89 8.75 16.49 -19.45
CA ILE A 89 9.78 17.32 -20.09
C ILE A 89 11.02 16.52 -20.52
N PRO A 90 11.61 15.68 -19.64
CA PRO A 90 12.80 14.91 -20.01
C PRO A 90 12.56 13.92 -21.16
N TYR A 91 11.30 13.53 -21.40
CA TYR A 91 10.92 12.47 -22.34
C TYR A 91 10.69 12.97 -23.77
N TYR A 92 10.43 14.26 -23.98
CA TYR A 92 10.48 14.89 -25.32
C TYR A 92 11.68 15.82 -25.52
N ASN A 93 12.33 16.26 -24.44
CA ASN A 93 13.57 17.03 -24.47
C ASN A 93 14.68 16.26 -23.77
N TYR A 94 15.33 15.36 -24.53
CA TYR A 94 16.38 14.47 -24.03
C TYR A 94 17.62 15.17 -23.46
N SER A 95 17.82 16.47 -23.72
CA SER A 95 18.90 17.23 -23.09
C SER A 95 18.73 17.39 -21.57
N LEU A 96 17.51 17.19 -21.07
CA LEU A 96 17.15 17.28 -19.65
C LEU A 96 16.98 15.90 -19.00
N LEU A 97 17.14 14.81 -19.76
CA LEU A 97 17.04 13.46 -19.24
C LEU A 97 18.31 13.10 -18.45
N THR A 98 18.12 12.68 -17.21
CA THR A 98 19.20 12.30 -16.30
C THR A 98 18.89 10.96 -15.65
N SER A 99 19.90 10.29 -15.10
CA SER A 99 19.72 9.01 -14.38
C SER A 99 18.93 9.13 -13.07
N THR A 100 18.55 10.34 -12.66
CA THR A 100 17.81 10.63 -11.43
C THR A 100 16.46 11.26 -11.73
N ASP A 101 15.85 10.92 -12.87
CA ASP A 101 14.57 11.48 -13.24
C ASP A 101 13.46 11.03 -12.27
N GLY A 102 12.61 11.99 -11.88
CA GLY A 102 11.50 11.73 -10.96
C GLY A 102 10.51 10.68 -11.46
N PRO A 103 10.16 10.64 -12.76
CA PRO A 103 9.18 9.69 -13.26
C PRO A 103 9.61 8.24 -13.17
N ALA A 104 10.83 7.90 -13.62
CA ALA A 104 11.37 6.57 -13.49
C ALA A 104 11.49 6.15 -12.03
N ALA A 105 11.92 7.06 -11.14
CA ALA A 105 11.96 6.79 -9.70
C ALA A 105 10.57 6.49 -9.11
N ARG A 106 9.53 7.23 -9.53
CA ARG A 106 8.14 6.98 -9.10
C ARG A 106 7.61 5.65 -9.63
N LEU A 107 7.86 5.34 -10.91
CA LEU A 107 7.49 4.07 -11.52
C LEU A 107 8.11 2.90 -10.77
N TRP A 108 9.42 2.99 -10.53
CA TRP A 108 10.16 2.00 -9.79
C TRP A 108 9.57 1.77 -8.40
N ALA A 109 9.40 2.85 -7.62
CA ALA A 109 8.82 2.76 -6.28
C ALA A 109 7.42 2.14 -6.29
N HIS A 110 6.57 2.53 -7.24
CA HIS A 110 5.22 2.00 -7.39
C HIS A 110 5.24 0.49 -7.66
N ASN A 111 6.02 0.03 -8.65
CA ASN A 111 6.13 -1.38 -8.99
C ASN A 111 6.66 -2.23 -7.83
N TYR A 112 7.69 -1.75 -7.12
CA TYR A 112 8.22 -2.45 -5.95
C TYR A 112 7.24 -2.49 -4.78
N ASN A 113 6.37 -1.48 -4.63
CA ASN A 113 5.29 -1.52 -3.64
C ASN A 113 4.26 -2.61 -3.97
N ILE A 114 3.89 -2.74 -5.25
CA ILE A 114 2.99 -3.81 -5.70
C ILE A 114 3.61 -5.19 -5.44
N ILE A 115 4.88 -5.39 -5.84
CA ILE A 115 5.60 -6.66 -5.58
C ILE A 115 5.67 -6.97 -4.10
N ARG A 116 6.03 -5.98 -3.27
CA ARG A 116 6.10 -6.15 -1.81
C ARG A 116 4.74 -6.60 -1.25
N ASN A 117 3.67 -5.94 -1.65
CA ASN A 117 2.31 -6.25 -1.17
C ASN A 117 1.86 -7.64 -1.62
N ALA A 118 2.15 -8.02 -2.86
CA ALA A 118 1.83 -9.36 -3.35
C ALA A 118 2.63 -10.46 -2.63
N ASN A 119 3.93 -10.24 -2.42
CA ASN A 119 4.77 -11.17 -1.65
C ASN A 119 4.30 -11.29 -0.20
N ALA A 120 3.83 -10.20 0.40
CA ALA A 120 3.22 -10.26 1.72
C ALA A 120 1.96 -11.14 1.72
N ILE A 121 1.08 -11.02 0.72
CA ILE A 121 -0.10 -11.89 0.60
C ILE A 121 0.31 -13.36 0.45
N ILE A 122 1.27 -13.67 -0.43
CA ILE A 122 1.78 -15.05 -0.62
C ILE A 122 2.32 -15.60 0.69
N TYR A 123 3.20 -14.84 1.35
CA TYR A 123 3.81 -15.24 2.61
C TYR A 123 2.76 -15.54 3.69
N ASN A 124 1.72 -14.71 3.79
CA ASN A 124 0.63 -14.92 4.75
C ASN A 124 -0.18 -16.19 4.45
N VAL A 125 -0.47 -16.46 3.17
CA VAL A 125 -1.22 -17.66 2.78
C VAL A 125 -0.42 -18.94 3.07
N GLU A 126 0.88 -18.91 2.79
CA GLU A 126 1.79 -20.07 2.95
C GLU A 126 2.14 -20.34 4.41
N ASN A 127 2.41 -19.31 5.21
CA ASN A 127 3.00 -19.46 6.54
C ASN A 127 2.01 -19.27 7.70
N ASN A 128 0.90 -18.56 7.49
CA ASN A 128 -0.07 -18.31 8.56
C ASN A 128 -1.27 -19.27 8.49
N THR A 129 -1.83 -19.56 9.67
CA THR A 129 -3.10 -20.29 9.77
C THR A 129 -4.22 -19.30 9.45
N ILE A 130 -4.97 -19.58 8.38
CA ILE A 130 -6.16 -18.82 8.01
C ILE A 130 -7.35 -19.59 8.58
N SER A 131 -8.06 -18.98 9.53
CA SER A 131 -9.05 -19.68 10.37
C SER A 131 -10.24 -20.28 9.60
N ASP A 132 -10.52 -19.77 8.41
CA ASP A 132 -11.69 -20.05 7.58
C ASP A 132 -11.34 -20.52 6.15
N MET A 133 -10.15 -21.13 5.96
CA MET A 133 -9.74 -21.72 4.69
C MET A 133 -9.09 -23.09 4.87
N THR A 134 -9.48 -24.03 4.01
CA THR A 134 -8.80 -25.33 3.86
C THR A 134 -7.50 -25.19 3.05
N ASP A 135 -6.59 -26.16 3.16
CA ASP A 135 -5.35 -26.20 2.35
C ASP A 135 -5.64 -26.22 0.83
N ALA A 136 -6.73 -26.87 0.43
CA ALA A 136 -7.19 -26.87 -0.95
C ALA A 136 -7.63 -25.47 -1.41
N GLU A 137 -8.34 -24.72 -0.57
CA GLU A 137 -8.72 -23.33 -0.86
C GLU A 137 -7.51 -22.38 -0.89
N LYS A 138 -6.53 -22.57 0.00
CA LYS A 138 -5.26 -21.82 -0.04
C LYS A 138 -4.52 -22.05 -1.35
N LYS A 139 -4.39 -23.31 -1.77
CA LYS A 139 -3.76 -23.65 -3.06
C LYS A 139 -4.53 -23.05 -4.24
N HIS A 140 -5.86 -23.13 -4.22
CA HIS A 140 -6.69 -22.52 -5.26
C HIS A 140 -6.56 -20.99 -5.30
N PHE A 141 -6.42 -20.33 -4.14
CA PHE A 141 -6.21 -18.89 -4.04
C PHE A 141 -4.89 -18.46 -4.69
N LEU A 142 -3.79 -19.15 -4.40
CA LEU A 142 -2.47 -18.88 -5.02
C LEU A 142 -2.47 -19.15 -6.52
N GLN A 143 -3.24 -20.13 -6.97
CA GLN A 143 -3.35 -20.52 -8.38
C GLN A 143 -4.36 -19.69 -9.17
N LYS A 144 -5.09 -18.74 -8.55
CA LYS A 144 -6.06 -17.94 -9.29
C LYS A 144 -5.34 -17.25 -10.46
N PRO A 145 -5.80 -17.44 -11.71
CA PRO A 145 -5.15 -16.90 -12.90
C PRO A 145 -5.03 -15.38 -12.85
N GLY A 146 -5.95 -14.70 -12.16
CA GLY A 146 -5.82 -13.27 -11.87
C GLY A 146 -4.57 -12.93 -11.06
N PHE A 147 -4.30 -13.63 -9.96
CA PHE A 147 -3.16 -13.31 -9.10
C PHE A 147 -1.82 -13.64 -9.78
N SER A 148 -1.67 -14.85 -10.33
CA SER A 148 -0.43 -15.27 -11.02
C SER A 148 -0.20 -14.51 -12.33
N GLY A 149 -1.26 -14.19 -13.06
CA GLY A 149 -1.18 -13.45 -14.32
C GLY A 149 -0.76 -11.99 -14.11
N HIS A 150 -1.34 -11.31 -13.11
CA HIS A 150 -0.97 -9.94 -12.82
C HIS A 150 0.44 -9.83 -12.24
N MET A 151 0.89 -10.78 -11.42
CA MET A 151 2.29 -10.83 -10.97
C MET A 151 3.28 -10.94 -12.13
N HIS A 152 2.93 -11.71 -13.16
CA HIS A 152 3.70 -11.73 -14.40
C HIS A 152 3.66 -10.39 -15.12
N THR A 153 2.49 -9.74 -15.25
CA THR A 153 2.37 -8.41 -15.88
C THR A 153 3.19 -7.34 -15.17
N ILE A 154 3.19 -7.32 -13.83
CA ILE A 154 3.95 -6.36 -13.02
C ILE A 154 5.46 -6.59 -13.19
N ALA A 155 5.89 -7.85 -13.18
CA ALA A 155 7.28 -8.20 -13.49
C ALA A 155 7.64 -7.76 -14.91
N TRP A 156 6.74 -7.98 -15.88
CA TRP A 156 6.93 -7.57 -17.26
C TRP A 156 7.08 -6.04 -17.40
N GLN A 157 6.20 -5.25 -16.76
CA GLN A 157 6.31 -3.79 -16.75
C GLN A 157 7.63 -3.29 -16.16
N LEU A 158 8.13 -3.91 -15.09
CA LEU A 158 9.46 -3.59 -14.56
C LEU A 158 10.58 -3.85 -15.58
N PHE A 159 10.50 -4.96 -16.31
CA PHE A 159 11.50 -5.30 -17.30
C PHE A 159 11.40 -4.43 -18.57
N THR A 160 10.20 -4.00 -18.98
CA THR A 160 10.03 -3.28 -20.26
C THR A 160 9.98 -1.78 -20.15
N GLU A 161 9.46 -1.22 -19.06
CA GLU A 161 9.36 0.23 -18.88
C GLU A 161 10.61 0.81 -18.18
N VAL A 162 11.33 0.02 -17.37
CA VAL A 162 12.51 0.48 -16.60
C VAL A 162 13.84 -0.01 -17.16
N TYR A 163 13.86 -1.14 -17.88
CA TYR A 163 15.03 -1.61 -18.62
C TYR A 163 14.80 -1.62 -20.14
N PRO A 164 14.38 -0.51 -20.78
CA PRO A 164 14.67 -0.34 -22.18
C PRO A 164 16.18 -0.05 -22.26
N TRP A 165 16.89 -0.92 -22.95
CA TRP A 165 18.28 -0.80 -23.40
C TRP A 165 18.77 0.64 -23.60
#